data_AF-A0A674NRL4-F1
#
_entry.id   AF-A0A674NRL4-F1
#
_cell.length_a   1.000
_cell.length_b   1.000
_cell.length_c   1.000
_cell.angle_alpha   90.00
_cell.angle_beta   90.00
_cell.angle_gamma   90.00
#
_symmetry.space_group_name_H-M   'P 1'
#
loop_
_entity.id
_entity.type
_entity.pdbx_description
1 polymer ?
#
loop_
_entity_poly.entity_id
_entity_poly.type
_entity_poly.pdbx_seq_one_letter_code
_entity_poly.pdbx_strand_id
1 'polypeptide(L)'
;MDTQVVMWCRSVLQSLRLMSTSRKVSECVCSRVRVCVSPVCPHQVGVLFDVDGVLLRGGSVIPAAHRAFRKLVDKNNNFLLPVVFVTNAGSCQRHHKATQLSQLLEVQISPEQVVLSYSPLQMFKSFHEKCVLVSGQGPLTDIAKSLGFQKVLTMEQLREGFPLLDMVDHNRTARPVSGSCFCPNSACLLVATAIILFGEPIRWETNLQLLIDVLLTDGNPASVYDHQLPVQLPVLSCNMDLVWMAEHCMFTGLDTAFLDQS
;
A
#
# COMPACT_ATOMS: atom_id res chain seq x y z
N MET A 1 -8.11 -4.67 20.31
CA MET A 1 -7.19 -5.08 19.24
C MET A 1 -7.25 -4.04 18.16
N ASP A 2 -6.10 -3.50 17.79
CA ASP A 2 -5.98 -2.43 16.80
C ASP A 2 -6.60 -2.86 15.45
N THR A 3 -7.55 -2.07 14.93
CA THR A 3 -8.26 -2.34 13.67
C THR A 3 -7.27 -2.50 12.51
N GLN A 4 -6.15 -1.79 12.56
CA GLN A 4 -5.04 -1.89 11.60
C GLN A 4 -4.43 -3.30 11.59
N VAL A 5 -4.06 -3.83 12.76
CA VAL A 5 -3.43 -5.15 12.92
C VAL A 5 -4.38 -6.27 12.48
N VAL A 6 -5.66 -6.18 12.85
CA VAL A 6 -6.67 -7.15 12.42
C VAL A 6 -6.82 -7.17 10.89
N MET A 7 -6.77 -6.00 10.25
CA MET A 7 -6.88 -5.88 8.79
C MET A 7 -5.63 -6.36 8.07
N TRP A 8 -4.45 -6.06 8.60
CA TRP A 8 -3.18 -6.64 8.15
C TRP A 8 -3.20 -8.16 8.18
N CYS A 9 -3.63 -8.76 9.31
CA CYS A 9 -3.81 -10.20 9.42
C CYS A 9 -4.82 -10.74 8.39
N ARG A 10 -5.93 -10.05 8.14
CA ARG A 10 -6.92 -10.45 7.14
C ARG A 10 -6.36 -10.42 5.72
N SER A 11 -5.56 -9.42 5.35
CA SER A 11 -4.89 -9.37 4.05
C SER A 11 -3.92 -10.53 3.87
N VAL A 12 -3.10 -10.83 4.89
CA VAL A 12 -2.19 -11.98 4.86
C VAL A 12 -2.98 -13.29 4.72
N LEU A 13 -4.05 -13.47 5.49
CA LEU A 13 -4.92 -14.65 5.41
C LEU A 13 -5.61 -14.78 4.05
N GLN A 14 -6.00 -13.66 3.43
CA GLN A 14 -6.60 -13.65 2.09
C GLN A 14 -5.59 -14.10 1.03
N SER A 15 -4.35 -13.61 1.08
CA SER A 15 -3.26 -14.07 0.22
C SER A 15 -3.03 -15.58 0.38
N LEU A 16 -2.95 -16.07 1.63
CA LEU A 16 -2.79 -17.50 1.90
C LEU A 16 -3.95 -18.35 1.35
N ARG A 17 -5.20 -17.87 1.44
CA ARG A 17 -6.38 -18.56 0.88
C ARG A 17 -6.30 -18.67 -0.64
N LEU A 18 -5.95 -17.58 -1.34
CA LEU A 18 -5.81 -17.56 -2.80
C LEU A 18 -4.74 -18.55 -3.29
N MET A 19 -3.63 -18.67 -2.55
CA MET A 19 -2.58 -19.66 -2.84
C MET A 19 -3.04 -21.10 -2.64
N SER A 20 -3.85 -21.37 -1.61
CA SER A 20 -4.37 -22.71 -1.35
C SER A 20 -5.35 -23.18 -2.44
N THR A 21 -6.11 -22.26 -3.04
CA THR A 21 -7.04 -22.57 -4.13
C THR A 21 -6.35 -22.79 -5.47
N SER A 22 -5.14 -22.23 -5.67
CA SER A 22 -4.39 -22.35 -6.92
C SER A 22 -3.58 -23.65 -7.04
N ARG A 23 -3.42 -24.42 -5.94
CA ARG A 23 -2.88 -25.78 -6.02
C ARG A 23 -3.94 -26.68 -6.66
N LYS A 24 -3.90 -26.84 -7.98
CA LYS A 24 -4.40 -28.06 -8.62
C LYS A 24 -3.66 -29.21 -7.95
N VAL A 25 -4.36 -29.97 -7.10
CA VAL A 25 -3.88 -31.28 -6.68
C VAL A 25 -3.78 -32.08 -7.96
N SER A 26 -2.56 -32.27 -8.45
CA SER A 26 -2.26 -33.20 -9.54
C SER A 26 -2.75 -34.56 -9.07
N GLU A 27 -3.81 -35.06 -9.68
CA GLU A 27 -4.30 -36.42 -9.46
C GLU A 27 -3.20 -37.37 -9.97
N CYS A 28 -2.36 -37.83 -9.06
CA CYS A 28 -1.30 -38.76 -9.38
C CYS A 28 -1.94 -40.14 -9.55
N VAL A 29 -2.41 -40.46 -10.76
CA VAL A 29 -2.83 -41.82 -11.12
C VAL A 29 -1.57 -42.67 -11.24
N CYS A 30 -1.12 -43.23 -10.12
CA CYS A 30 -0.12 -44.29 -10.09
C CYS A 30 -0.84 -45.61 -9.77
N SER A 31 -0.96 -46.46 -10.78
CA SER A 31 -1.48 -47.81 -10.63
C SER A 31 -0.54 -48.64 -9.75
N ARG A 32 -1.03 -48.93 -8.54
CA ARG A 32 -0.49 -49.83 -7.50
C ARG A 32 0.59 -49.25 -6.56
N VAL A 33 0.15 -48.45 -5.59
CA VAL A 33 0.53 -48.59 -4.16
C VAL A 33 -0.67 -48.17 -3.31
N ARG A 34 -0.99 -48.92 -2.24
CA ARG A 34 -2.10 -48.62 -1.32
C ARG A 34 -2.03 -47.17 -0.83
N VAL A 35 -3.06 -46.38 -1.11
CA VAL A 35 -3.31 -45.09 -0.45
C VAL A 35 -4.33 -45.35 0.65
N CYS A 36 -3.88 -45.30 1.89
CA CYS A 36 -4.76 -45.25 3.05
C CYS A 36 -5.65 -44.01 2.97
N VAL A 37 -6.94 -44.18 3.24
CA VAL A 37 -7.90 -43.09 3.37
C VAL A 37 -7.50 -42.20 4.55
N SER A 38 -7.56 -40.89 4.30
CA SER A 38 -7.07 -39.77 5.08
C SER A 38 -7.48 -39.72 6.56
N PRO A 39 -6.64 -39.11 7.41
CA PRO A 39 -7.06 -38.21 8.47
C PRO A 39 -6.63 -36.78 8.14
N VAL A 40 -7.42 -35.79 8.55
CA VAL A 40 -7.14 -34.34 8.42
C VAL A 40 -5.65 -34.03 8.67
N CYS A 41 -4.96 -33.44 7.68
CA CYS A 41 -3.53 -33.16 7.77
C CYS A 41 -3.23 -32.30 9.03
N PRO A 42 -2.37 -32.75 9.95
CA PRO A 42 -2.07 -31.99 11.16
C PRO A 42 -1.22 -30.77 10.78
N HIS A 43 -1.80 -29.59 10.97
CA HIS A 43 -1.17 -28.26 10.85
C HIS A 43 -0.53 -27.94 9.50
N GLN A 44 -1.30 -27.29 8.62
CA GLN A 44 -0.77 -26.66 7.42
C GLN A 44 0.12 -25.47 7.83
N VAL A 45 1.44 -25.65 7.78
CA VAL A 45 2.43 -24.60 8.11
C VAL A 45 2.72 -23.77 6.85
N GLY A 46 2.82 -22.45 7.01
CA GLY A 46 3.26 -21.52 5.98
C GLY A 46 4.30 -20.55 6.54
N VAL A 47 5.00 -19.84 5.65
CA VAL A 47 6.05 -18.88 6.00
C VAL A 47 5.64 -17.49 5.55
N LEU A 48 5.77 -16.51 6.45
CA LEU A 48 5.60 -15.10 6.16
C LEU A 48 6.99 -14.44 6.22
N PHE A 49 7.45 -13.87 5.13
CA PHE A 49 8.70 -13.12 5.10
C PHE A 49 8.38 -11.64 5.13
N ASP A 50 8.86 -10.95 6.16
CA ASP A 50 9.17 -9.54 5.99
C ASP A 50 10.26 -9.40 4.90
N VAL A 51 10.22 -8.33 4.11
CA VAL A 51 11.15 -8.10 3.00
C VAL A 51 12.32 -7.25 3.45
N ASP A 52 12.04 -6.09 4.03
CA ASP A 52 13.04 -5.05 4.26
C ASP A 52 13.78 -5.32 5.57
N GLY A 53 15.11 -5.49 5.51
CA GLY A 53 15.93 -5.90 6.65
C GLY A 53 16.02 -7.43 6.87
N VAL A 54 15.13 -8.22 6.26
CA VAL A 54 15.12 -9.69 6.37
C VAL A 54 15.57 -10.38 5.07
N LEU A 55 15.00 -10.00 3.92
CA LEU A 55 15.37 -10.54 2.61
C LEU A 55 16.27 -9.58 1.84
N LEU A 56 15.95 -8.29 1.89
CA LEU A 56 16.66 -7.23 1.21
C LEU A 56 17.25 -6.24 2.22
N ARG A 57 18.36 -5.61 1.85
CA ARG A 57 18.89 -4.43 2.52
C ARG A 57 19.27 -3.42 1.45
N GLY A 58 18.57 -2.29 1.43
CA GLY A 58 18.84 -1.25 0.44
C GLY A 58 18.74 -1.77 -1.01
N GLY A 59 17.65 -2.48 -1.33
CA GLY A 59 17.43 -3.09 -2.65
C GLY A 59 18.29 -4.32 -2.98
N SER A 60 19.35 -4.59 -2.22
CA SER A 60 20.25 -5.75 -2.43
C SER A 60 19.84 -6.96 -1.60
N VAL A 61 19.97 -8.17 -2.15
CA VAL A 61 19.62 -9.40 -1.44
C VAL A 61 20.61 -9.67 -0.31
N ILE A 62 20.08 -9.99 0.88
CA ILE A 62 20.88 -10.47 2.00
C ILE A 62 21.37 -11.89 1.65
N PRO A 63 22.69 -12.19 1.70
CA PRO A 63 23.21 -13.49 1.26
C PRO A 63 22.60 -14.72 1.94
N ALA A 64 22.10 -14.56 3.17
CA ALA A 64 21.38 -15.60 3.89
C ALA A 64 20.01 -15.94 3.26
N ALA A 65 19.34 -14.99 2.62
CA ALA A 65 18.06 -15.18 1.95
C ALA A 65 18.19 -16.21 0.83
N HIS A 66 19.14 -16.08 -0.09
CA HIS A 66 19.35 -17.09 -1.15
C HIS A 66 19.54 -18.51 -0.59
N ARG A 67 20.28 -18.65 0.52
CA ARG A 67 20.47 -19.96 1.15
C ARG A 67 19.18 -20.52 1.75
N ALA A 68 18.32 -19.66 2.30
CA ALA A 68 17.01 -20.04 2.81
C ALA A 68 16.07 -20.46 1.67
N PHE A 69 16.00 -19.68 0.59
CA PHE A 69 15.12 -19.96 -0.56
C PHE A 69 15.49 -21.26 -1.27
N ARG A 70 16.78 -21.60 -1.40
CA ARG A 70 17.22 -22.91 -1.91
C ARG A 70 16.72 -24.11 -1.09
N LYS A 71 16.39 -23.91 0.18
CA LYS A 71 15.80 -24.94 1.05
C LYS A 71 14.27 -24.94 1.04
N LEU A 72 13.65 -23.88 0.52
CA LEU A 72 12.20 -23.69 0.51
C LEU A 72 11.55 -24.00 -0.84
N VAL A 73 12.36 -24.32 -1.86
CA VAL A 73 11.89 -24.70 -3.19
C VAL A 73 12.31 -26.12 -3.57
N ASP A 74 11.54 -26.76 -4.45
CA ASP A 74 11.90 -28.03 -5.07
C ASP A 74 12.86 -27.85 -6.27
N LYS A 75 13.17 -28.94 -6.97
CA LYS A 75 14.07 -28.93 -8.14
C LYS A 75 13.53 -28.13 -9.34
N ASN A 76 12.24 -27.81 -9.34
CA ASN A 76 11.55 -27.06 -10.38
C ASN A 76 11.30 -25.61 -9.95
N ASN A 77 11.93 -25.15 -8.86
CA ASN A 77 11.72 -23.83 -8.23
C ASN A 77 10.29 -23.56 -7.72
N ASN A 78 9.52 -24.61 -7.41
CA ASN A 78 8.22 -24.44 -6.75
C ASN A 78 8.39 -24.43 -5.23
N PHE A 79 7.67 -23.55 -4.54
CA PHE A 79 7.70 -23.50 -3.08
C PHE A 79 7.14 -24.79 -2.43
N LEU A 80 7.92 -25.35 -1.49
CA LEU A 80 7.56 -26.53 -0.70
C LEU A 80 6.43 -26.22 0.31
N LEU A 81 6.38 -24.98 0.79
CA LEU A 81 5.40 -24.47 1.75
C LEU A 81 4.66 -23.25 1.14
N PRO A 82 3.45 -22.89 1.61
CA PRO A 82 2.86 -21.59 1.32
C PRO A 82 3.80 -20.48 1.83
N VAL A 83 4.18 -19.56 0.95
CA VAL A 83 5.05 -18.41 1.27
C VAL A 83 4.36 -17.12 0.87
N VAL A 84 4.28 -16.18 1.81
CA VAL A 84 3.79 -14.81 1.57
C VAL A 84 4.90 -13.83 1.95
N PHE A 85 5.04 -12.78 1.16
CA PHE A 85 5.98 -11.69 1.32
C PHE A 85 5.21 -10.46 1.80
N VAL A 86 5.66 -9.88 2.90
CA VAL A 86 5.09 -8.72 3.55
C VAL A 86 6.13 -7.60 3.54
N THR A 87 5.71 -6.41 3.18
CA THR A 87 6.57 -5.22 3.17
C THR A 87 5.72 -3.98 3.38
N ASN A 88 6.30 -2.98 4.03
CA ASN A 88 5.66 -1.69 4.20
C ASN A 88 5.83 -0.77 2.98
N ALA A 89 6.45 -1.25 1.90
CA ALA A 89 6.54 -0.53 0.64
C ALA A 89 5.15 -0.13 0.11
N GLY A 90 4.93 1.18 -0.07
CA GLY A 90 3.67 1.73 -0.54
C GLY A 90 3.73 2.42 -1.90
N SER A 91 4.92 2.57 -2.50
CA SER A 91 5.16 3.41 -3.68
C SER A 91 5.18 2.67 -5.02
N CYS A 92 4.90 1.36 -5.02
CA CYS A 92 4.92 0.56 -6.24
C CYS A 92 3.70 -0.35 -6.32
N GLN A 93 3.36 -0.78 -7.54
CA GLN A 93 2.30 -1.76 -7.74
C GLN A 93 2.74 -3.16 -7.29
N ARG A 94 1.79 -3.92 -6.73
CA ARG A 94 2.01 -5.30 -6.22
C ARG A 94 2.73 -6.20 -7.22
N HIS A 95 2.36 -6.15 -8.49
CA HIS A 95 2.99 -6.98 -9.51
C HIS A 95 4.45 -6.58 -9.78
N HIS A 96 4.78 -5.29 -9.79
CA HIS A 96 6.16 -4.83 -9.92
C HIS A 96 7.02 -5.33 -8.75
N LYS A 97 6.53 -5.27 -7.50
CA LYS A 97 7.25 -5.81 -6.35
C LYS A 97 7.44 -7.34 -6.46
N ALA A 98 6.42 -8.06 -6.91
CA ALA A 98 6.52 -9.52 -7.12
C ALA A 98 7.58 -9.87 -8.18
N THR A 99 7.60 -9.15 -9.31
CA THR A 99 8.63 -9.31 -10.34
C THR A 99 10.02 -8.97 -9.82
N GLN A 100 10.17 -7.86 -9.09
CA GLN A 100 11.44 -7.46 -8.48
C GLN A 100 11.96 -8.55 -7.53
N LEU A 101 11.11 -9.03 -6.60
CA LEU A 101 11.49 -10.09 -5.67
C LEU A 101 11.82 -11.39 -6.41
N SER A 102 11.11 -11.70 -7.50
CA SER A 102 11.37 -12.91 -8.28
C SER A 102 12.76 -12.90 -8.90
N GLN A 103 13.15 -11.75 -9.47
CA GLN A 103 14.47 -11.55 -10.07
C GLN A 103 15.56 -11.60 -9.01
N LEU A 104 15.36 -10.92 -7.89
CA LEU A 104 16.34 -10.85 -6.81
C LEU A 104 16.55 -12.19 -6.12
N LEU A 105 15.49 -12.91 -5.80
CA LEU A 105 15.57 -14.17 -5.03
C LEU A 105 15.74 -15.42 -5.92
N GLU A 106 15.71 -15.24 -7.25
CA GLU A 106 15.82 -16.30 -8.25
C GLU A 106 14.73 -17.39 -8.13
N VAL A 107 13.51 -16.98 -7.73
CA VAL A 107 12.33 -17.85 -7.56
C VAL A 107 11.10 -17.17 -8.15
N GLN A 108 10.11 -17.94 -8.63
CA GLN A 108 8.88 -17.34 -9.17
C GLN A 108 7.93 -16.92 -8.03
N ILE A 109 7.60 -15.63 -7.97
CA ILE A 109 6.70 -15.06 -6.96
C ILE A 109 5.51 -14.42 -7.67
N SER A 110 4.31 -14.91 -7.38
CA SER A 110 3.08 -14.32 -7.93
C SER A 110 2.68 -13.04 -7.17
N PRO A 111 1.96 -12.10 -7.80
CA PRO A 111 1.46 -10.91 -7.13
C PRO A 111 0.63 -11.23 -5.88
N GLU A 112 -0.14 -12.31 -5.88
CA GLU A 112 -1.01 -12.73 -4.76
C GLU A 112 -0.20 -13.12 -3.51
N GLN A 113 1.07 -13.48 -3.69
CA GLN A 113 2.00 -13.76 -2.59
C GLN A 113 2.56 -12.50 -1.96
N VAL A 114 2.30 -11.30 -2.48
CA VAL A 114 2.87 -10.04 -1.99
C VAL A 114 1.81 -9.17 -1.33
N VAL A 115 2.05 -8.85 -0.06
CA VAL A 115 1.26 -7.92 0.75
C VAL A 115 2.09 -6.66 0.97
N LEU A 116 1.67 -5.59 0.31
CA LEU A 116 2.18 -4.22 0.48
C LEU A 116 1.41 -3.50 1.58
N SER A 117 1.98 -2.41 2.13
CA SER A 117 1.37 -1.59 3.20
C SER A 117 -0.09 -1.19 2.92
N TYR A 118 -0.38 -0.84 1.67
CA TYR A 118 -1.72 -0.41 1.27
C TYR A 118 -2.70 -1.55 0.97
N SER A 119 -2.25 -2.81 0.95
CA SER A 119 -3.09 -3.96 0.57
C SER A 119 -4.38 -4.10 1.40
N PRO A 120 -4.40 -3.80 2.71
CA PRO A 120 -5.62 -3.82 3.51
C PRO A 120 -6.75 -2.93 2.99
N LEU A 121 -6.43 -1.84 2.27
CA LEU A 121 -7.43 -0.92 1.72
C LEU A 121 -8.36 -1.57 0.69
N GLN A 122 -7.98 -2.72 0.12
CA GLN A 122 -8.87 -3.49 -0.75
C GLN A 122 -10.17 -3.94 -0.05
N MET A 123 -10.14 -4.05 1.29
CA MET A 123 -11.30 -4.39 2.11
C MET A 123 -12.14 -3.19 2.54
N PHE A 124 -11.68 -1.95 2.31
CA PHE A 124 -12.34 -0.71 2.75
C PHE A 124 -13.46 -0.28 1.78
N LYS A 125 -14.40 -1.19 1.50
CA LYS A 125 -15.44 -1.02 0.48
C LYS A 125 -16.30 0.23 0.68
N SER A 126 -16.52 0.64 1.93
CA SER A 126 -17.28 1.86 2.27
C SER A 126 -16.62 3.17 1.79
N PHE A 127 -15.33 3.13 1.42
CA PHE A 127 -14.61 4.29 0.89
C PHE A 127 -14.42 4.23 -0.63
N HIS A 128 -14.71 3.10 -1.30
CA HIS A 128 -14.36 2.89 -2.71
C HIS A 128 -15.11 3.82 -3.68
N GLU A 129 -16.32 4.26 -3.32
CA GLU A 129 -17.15 5.19 -4.13
C GLU A 129 -16.97 6.66 -3.73
N LYS A 130 -16.28 6.91 -2.61
CA LYS A 130 -15.99 8.26 -2.10
C LYS A 130 -14.85 8.89 -2.88
N CYS A 131 -14.82 10.23 -2.91
CA CYS A 131 -13.67 10.97 -3.39
C CYS A 131 -12.57 10.91 -2.33
N VAL A 132 -11.42 10.33 -2.67
CA VAL A 132 -10.29 10.20 -1.75
C VAL A 132 -9.11 11.05 -2.22
N LEU A 133 -8.58 11.87 -1.31
CA LEU A 133 -7.31 12.57 -1.54
C LEU A 133 -6.17 11.60 -1.26
N VAL A 134 -5.22 11.47 -2.18
CA VAL A 134 -4.09 10.53 -2.05
C VAL A 134 -2.76 11.27 -1.98
N SER A 135 -1.91 10.91 -1.01
CA SER A 135 -0.55 11.41 -0.85
C SER A 135 0.46 10.25 -0.73
N GLY A 136 1.68 10.48 -1.21
CA GLY A 136 2.78 9.51 -1.26
C GLY A 136 3.58 9.59 -2.56
N GLN A 137 4.34 8.54 -2.85
CA GLN A 137 5.16 8.40 -4.05
C GLN A 137 4.65 7.30 -5.00
N GLY A 138 5.02 7.42 -6.27
CA GLY A 138 4.71 6.42 -7.30
C GLY A 138 3.36 6.64 -7.99
N PRO A 139 2.84 5.63 -8.71
CA PRO A 139 1.62 5.76 -9.50
C PRO A 139 0.36 5.65 -8.61
N LEU A 140 0.16 6.64 -7.72
CA LEU A 140 -0.86 6.62 -6.67
C LEU A 140 -2.28 6.39 -7.20
N THR A 141 -2.63 7.05 -8.30
CA THR A 141 -3.94 6.89 -8.95
C THR A 141 -4.16 5.45 -9.39
N ASP A 142 -3.15 4.81 -9.98
CA ASP A 142 -3.26 3.43 -10.44
C ASP A 142 -3.30 2.45 -9.27
N ILE A 143 -2.52 2.71 -8.22
CA ILE A 143 -2.57 1.95 -6.97
C ILE A 143 -3.99 2.02 -6.37
N ALA A 144 -4.54 3.21 -6.18
CA ALA A 144 -5.88 3.40 -5.63
C ALA A 144 -6.96 2.72 -6.48
N LYS A 145 -6.91 2.89 -7.81
CA LYS A 145 -7.84 2.22 -8.74
C LYS A 145 -7.74 0.69 -8.66
N SER A 146 -6.52 0.15 -8.55
CA SER A 146 -6.31 -1.31 -8.41
C SER A 146 -6.92 -1.89 -7.13
N LEU A 147 -7.09 -1.06 -6.10
CA LEU A 147 -7.70 -1.45 -4.82
C LEU A 147 -9.23 -1.33 -4.81
N GLY A 148 -9.80 -0.62 -5.80
CA GLY A 148 -11.23 -0.42 -6.00
C GLY A 148 -11.72 1.02 -5.83
N PHE A 149 -10.84 1.99 -5.53
CA PHE A 149 -11.24 3.39 -5.43
C PHE A 149 -11.56 3.98 -6.80
N GLN A 150 -12.75 4.57 -6.94
CA GLN A 150 -13.26 5.08 -8.22
C GLN A 150 -12.92 6.56 -8.44
N LYS A 151 -12.95 7.36 -7.36
CA LYS A 151 -12.75 8.81 -7.41
C LYS A 151 -11.49 9.16 -6.62
N VAL A 152 -10.41 9.43 -7.33
CA VAL A 152 -9.10 9.71 -6.74
C VAL A 152 -8.72 11.14 -7.08
N LEU A 153 -8.42 11.93 -6.04
CA LEU A 153 -7.86 13.26 -6.14
C LEU A 153 -6.39 13.20 -5.71
N THR A 154 -5.47 13.63 -6.58
CA THR A 154 -4.05 13.70 -6.22
C THR A 154 -3.70 15.04 -5.58
N MET A 155 -2.60 15.07 -4.82
CA MET A 155 -2.06 16.33 -4.29
C MET A 155 -1.73 17.34 -5.38
N GLU A 156 -1.29 16.89 -6.56
CA GLU A 156 -1.03 17.74 -7.71
C GLU A 156 -2.31 18.38 -8.25
N GLN A 157 -3.38 17.60 -8.42
CA GLN A 157 -4.68 18.13 -8.86
C GLN A 157 -5.29 19.11 -7.85
N LEU A 158 -5.16 18.83 -6.55
CA LEU A 158 -5.59 19.73 -5.48
C LEU A 158 -4.80 21.05 -5.56
N ARG A 159 -3.48 20.95 -5.67
CA ARG A 159 -2.56 22.07 -5.79
C ARG A 159 -2.84 22.93 -7.03
N GLU A 160 -3.23 22.33 -8.14
CA GLU A 160 -3.63 23.02 -9.37
C GLU A 160 -4.99 23.72 -9.22
N GLY A 161 -5.95 23.06 -8.57
CA GLY A 161 -7.28 23.61 -8.32
C GLY A 161 -7.28 24.81 -7.35
N PHE A 162 -6.30 24.85 -6.44
CA PHE A 162 -6.16 25.91 -5.44
C PHE A 162 -4.74 26.48 -5.42
N PRO A 163 -4.38 27.31 -6.42
CA PRO A 163 -3.01 27.78 -6.58
C PRO A 163 -2.49 28.63 -5.42
N LEU A 164 -3.41 29.24 -4.66
CA LEU A 164 -3.08 30.11 -3.53
C LEU A 164 -2.89 29.36 -2.21
N LEU A 165 -3.12 28.05 -2.15
CA LEU A 165 -2.93 27.27 -0.91
C LEU A 165 -1.48 26.78 -0.74
N ASP A 166 -0.76 26.61 -1.84
CA ASP A 166 0.67 26.25 -1.79
C ASP A 166 1.53 27.53 -1.87
N MET A 167 1.56 28.28 -0.77
CA MET A 167 2.39 29.48 -0.63
C MET A 167 3.84 29.19 -0.23
N VAL A 168 4.15 27.93 0.06
CA VAL A 168 5.50 27.49 0.43
C VAL A 168 6.41 27.43 -0.80
N ASP A 169 5.86 27.17 -1.98
CA ASP A 169 6.57 27.25 -3.26
C ASP A 169 6.60 28.68 -3.81
N HIS A 170 7.55 29.49 -3.36
CA HIS A 170 7.71 30.89 -3.79
C HIS A 170 8.04 31.08 -5.28
N ASN A 171 8.48 30.04 -5.97
CA ASN A 171 8.73 30.10 -7.42
C ASN A 171 7.42 30.04 -8.22
N ARG A 172 6.32 29.66 -7.58
CA ARG A 172 5.02 29.64 -8.20
C ARG A 172 4.48 31.06 -8.33
N THR A 173 4.52 31.59 -9.54
CA THR A 173 3.69 32.75 -9.86
C THR A 173 2.24 32.29 -9.78
N ALA A 174 1.48 32.78 -8.81
CA ALA A 174 0.04 32.57 -8.74
C ALA A 174 -0.61 33.23 -9.98
N ARG A 175 -0.52 32.58 -11.13
CA ARG A 175 -1.31 32.96 -12.29
C ARG A 175 -2.74 32.62 -11.92
N PRO A 176 -3.65 33.60 -11.80
CA PRO A 176 -5.06 33.29 -11.69
C PRO A 176 -5.39 32.45 -12.92
N VAL A 177 -5.84 31.22 -12.74
CA VAL A 177 -6.43 30.48 -13.85
C VAL A 177 -7.70 31.25 -14.18
N SER A 178 -7.62 32.08 -15.24
CA SER A 178 -8.73 32.85 -15.76
C SER A 178 -9.83 31.88 -16.18
N GLY A 179 -10.83 31.70 -15.33
CA GLY A 179 -12.07 31.01 -15.66
C GLY A 179 -11.95 29.48 -15.69
N SER A 180 -12.93 28.84 -15.05
CA SER A 180 -13.13 27.39 -15.02
C SER A 180 -12.09 26.64 -14.18
N CYS A 181 -12.49 26.33 -12.94
CA CYS A 181 -12.04 25.14 -12.22
C CYS A 181 -12.25 23.96 -13.17
N PHE A 182 -11.17 23.48 -13.80
CA PHE A 182 -11.23 22.45 -14.84
C PHE A 182 -11.63 21.11 -14.23
N CYS A 183 -12.93 20.84 -14.24
CA CYS A 183 -13.49 19.51 -14.42
C CYS A 183 -14.35 19.58 -15.70
N PRO A 184 -13.96 18.92 -16.81
CA PRO A 184 -14.75 18.95 -18.06
C PRO A 184 -16.14 18.33 -17.92
N ASN A 185 -16.42 17.63 -16.82
CA ASN A 185 -17.73 17.13 -16.46
C ASN A 185 -18.15 17.73 -15.12
N SER A 186 -18.97 18.77 -15.20
CA SER A 186 -19.89 19.34 -14.20
C SER A 186 -19.78 18.89 -12.74
N ALA A 187 -19.58 19.86 -11.84
CA ALA A 187 -19.90 19.83 -10.41
C ALA A 187 -19.01 19.01 -9.45
N CYS A 188 -17.72 18.82 -9.74
CA CYS A 188 -16.77 18.42 -8.69
C CYS A 188 -16.27 19.69 -7.97
N LEU A 189 -17.02 20.16 -6.97
CA LEU A 189 -16.37 20.79 -5.82
C LEU A 189 -15.35 19.74 -5.33
N LEU A 190 -14.08 20.09 -5.26
CA LEU A 190 -12.98 19.21 -4.84
C LEU A 190 -13.13 18.87 -3.35
N VAL A 191 -14.16 18.11 -3.02
CA VAL A 191 -14.48 17.66 -1.66
C VAL A 191 -13.91 16.27 -1.50
N ALA A 192 -12.77 16.18 -0.84
CA ALA A 192 -12.27 14.91 -0.36
C ALA A 192 -13.16 14.43 0.79
N THR A 193 -13.58 13.17 0.78
CA THR A 193 -14.35 12.55 1.88
C THR A 193 -13.48 11.65 2.76
N ALA A 194 -12.23 11.42 2.34
CA ALA A 194 -11.19 10.81 3.14
C ALA A 194 -9.82 11.14 2.53
N ILE A 195 -8.77 11.01 3.34
CA ILE A 195 -7.38 11.13 2.94
C ILE A 195 -6.74 9.74 3.03
N ILE A 196 -5.94 9.36 2.04
CA ILE A 196 -5.13 8.15 2.05
C ILE A 196 -3.66 8.53 1.95
N LEU A 197 -2.88 8.12 2.94
CA LEU A 197 -1.43 8.27 2.97
C LEU A 197 -0.83 6.92 2.57
N PHE A 198 -0.42 6.79 1.31
CA PHE A 198 0.22 5.57 0.79
C PHE A 198 1.67 5.43 1.26
N GLY A 199 2.31 6.55 1.61
CA GLY A 199 3.68 6.62 2.07
C GLY A 199 4.19 8.07 2.02
N GLU A 200 5.50 8.23 2.06
CA GLU A 200 6.18 9.52 2.14
C GLU A 200 6.08 10.32 0.82
N PRO A 201 5.54 11.56 0.81
CA PRO A 201 5.65 12.44 -0.34
C PRO A 201 7.08 13.00 -0.50
N ILE A 202 7.43 13.43 -1.71
CA ILE A 202 8.74 14.08 -1.96
C ILE A 202 8.78 15.51 -1.38
N ARG A 203 7.66 16.23 -1.48
CA ARG A 203 7.50 17.64 -1.10
C ARG A 203 6.68 17.78 0.17
N TRP A 204 7.26 17.42 1.30
CA TRP A 204 6.56 17.39 2.59
C TRP A 204 5.95 18.74 2.96
N GLU A 205 6.67 19.83 2.74
CA GLU A 205 6.22 21.19 3.06
C GLU A 205 4.91 21.54 2.33
N THR A 206 4.85 21.23 1.03
CA THR A 206 3.66 21.43 0.20
C THR A 206 2.53 20.49 0.61
N ASN A 207 2.86 19.22 0.87
CA ASN A 207 1.87 18.20 1.20
C ASN A 207 1.23 18.46 2.55
N LEU A 208 2.03 18.81 3.57
CA LEU A 208 1.55 19.11 4.91
C LEU A 208 0.64 20.34 4.90
N GLN A 209 1.01 21.43 4.22
CA GLN A 209 0.17 22.62 4.09
C GLN A 209 -1.21 22.25 3.52
N LEU A 210 -1.23 21.58 2.37
CA LEU A 210 -2.48 21.19 1.71
C LEU A 210 -3.30 20.18 2.51
N LEU A 211 -2.66 19.21 3.19
CA LEU A 211 -3.34 18.25 4.05
C LEU A 211 -4.01 18.95 5.24
N ILE A 212 -3.32 19.90 5.87
CA ILE A 212 -3.86 20.70 6.97
C ILE A 212 -5.05 21.52 6.47
N ASP A 213 -4.93 22.21 5.33
CA ASP A 213 -6.03 23.00 4.76
C ASP A 213 -7.27 22.12 4.49
N VAL A 214 -7.07 20.93 3.91
CA VAL A 214 -8.15 19.95 3.67
C VAL A 214 -8.77 19.46 4.98
N LEU A 215 -7.97 19.17 6.01
CA LEU A 215 -8.46 18.71 7.30
C LEU A 215 -9.27 19.80 8.03
N LEU A 216 -8.79 21.04 8.01
CA LEU A 216 -9.44 22.18 8.65
C LEU A 216 -10.74 22.59 7.93
N THR A 217 -10.91 22.21 6.67
CA THR A 217 -12.08 22.57 5.85
C THR A 217 -13.02 21.40 5.55
N ASP A 218 -12.91 20.30 6.32
CA ASP A 218 -13.67 19.06 6.14
C ASP A 218 -13.70 18.57 4.68
N GLY A 219 -12.53 18.57 4.06
CA GLY A 219 -12.36 18.08 2.71
C GLY A 219 -12.52 19.11 1.60
N ASN A 220 -12.98 20.33 1.89
CA ASN A 220 -13.25 21.37 0.88
C ASN A 220 -12.45 22.67 1.13
N PRO A 221 -11.27 22.85 0.52
CA PRO A 221 -10.45 24.05 0.75
C PRO A 221 -11.06 25.37 0.26
N ALA A 222 -12.20 25.34 -0.45
CA ALA A 222 -12.96 26.54 -0.79
C ALA A 222 -13.86 27.04 0.37
N SER A 223 -14.09 26.19 1.37
CA SER A 223 -14.92 26.52 2.54
C SER A 223 -14.18 27.44 3.51
N VAL A 224 -14.95 28.22 4.27
CA VAL A 224 -14.42 28.95 5.43
C VAL A 224 -14.07 27.96 6.53
N TYR A 225 -12.96 28.20 7.21
CA TYR A 225 -12.55 27.42 8.37
C TYR A 225 -13.62 27.48 9.46
N ASP A 226 -14.07 26.31 9.92
CA ASP A 226 -14.99 26.17 11.04
C ASP A 226 -14.32 25.39 12.18
N HIS A 227 -14.20 26.05 13.33
CA HIS A 227 -13.62 25.47 14.54
C HIS A 227 -14.52 24.43 15.23
N GLN A 228 -15.79 24.30 14.81
CA GLN A 228 -16.81 23.46 15.46
C GLN A 228 -17.20 22.21 14.65
N LEU A 229 -16.36 21.77 13.71
CA LEU A 229 -16.65 20.58 12.90
C LEU A 229 -16.87 19.34 13.79
N PRO A 230 -18.08 18.73 13.79
CA PRO A 230 -18.42 17.64 14.70
C PRO A 230 -17.81 16.28 14.31
N VAL A 231 -17.33 16.14 13.06
CA VAL A 231 -16.72 14.91 12.52
C VAL A 231 -15.43 15.29 11.79
N GLN A 232 -14.32 14.67 12.17
CA GLN A 232 -13.04 14.89 11.51
C GLN A 232 -12.94 14.01 10.25
N LEU A 233 -12.48 14.60 9.15
CA LEU A 233 -12.24 13.90 7.89
C LEU A 233 -11.34 12.66 8.12
N PRO A 234 -11.75 11.45 7.70
CA PRO A 234 -10.97 10.24 7.94
C PRO A 234 -9.61 10.26 7.24
N VAL A 235 -8.54 9.93 7.98
CA VAL A 235 -7.18 9.74 7.45
C VAL A 235 -6.80 8.25 7.53
N LEU A 236 -6.51 7.65 6.38
CA LEU A 236 -6.10 6.27 6.24
C LEU A 236 -4.59 6.21 5.97
N SER A 237 -3.79 6.00 7.02
CA SER A 237 -2.35 5.75 6.85
C SER A 237 -2.07 4.28 6.57
N CYS A 238 -1.31 4.01 5.50
CA CYS A 238 -0.97 2.65 5.08
C CYS A 238 0.29 2.13 5.77
N ASN A 239 1.19 3.03 6.17
CA ASN A 239 2.40 2.70 6.91
C ASN A 239 2.44 3.53 8.20
N MET A 240 2.96 2.94 9.27
CA MET A 240 3.12 3.59 10.57
C MET A 240 4.56 3.51 11.08
N ASP A 241 5.50 2.99 10.29
CA ASP A 241 6.86 2.82 10.73
C ASP A 241 7.56 4.18 10.92
N LEU A 242 7.93 4.49 12.16
CA LEU A 242 8.74 5.66 12.44
C LEU A 242 10.14 5.53 11.85
N VAL A 243 10.61 4.29 11.62
CA VAL A 243 11.97 3.95 11.23
C VAL A 243 11.97 2.69 10.35
N TRP A 244 12.75 2.71 9.26
CA TRP A 244 12.98 1.58 8.36
C TRP A 244 14.46 1.43 7.92
N MET A 245 14.80 0.28 7.34
CA MET A 245 16.17 -0.10 6.97
C MET A 245 16.52 0.25 5.51
N ALA A 246 17.17 1.38 5.30
CA ALA A 246 17.68 1.82 3.98
C ALA A 246 19.08 1.27 3.62
N GLU A 247 19.62 1.72 2.48
CA GLU A 247 20.99 1.42 2.00
C GLU A 247 22.09 1.90 2.96
N HIS A 248 21.83 2.95 3.74
CA HIS A 248 22.79 3.50 4.69
C HIS A 248 22.82 2.69 6.00
N CYS A 249 23.97 2.59 6.66
CA CYS A 249 24.11 1.86 7.95
C CYS A 249 23.38 2.52 9.14
N MET A 250 22.66 3.63 8.91
CA MET A 250 21.80 4.27 9.90
C MET A 250 20.34 4.13 9.47
N PHE A 251 19.49 3.91 10.47
CA PHE A 251 18.05 3.92 10.35
C PHE A 251 17.54 5.21 9.67
N THR A 252 16.74 5.07 8.63
CA THR A 252 16.01 6.18 8.00
C THR A 252 14.57 6.12 8.49
N GLY A 253 14.03 7.21 9.02
CA GLY A 253 12.62 7.27 9.44
C GLY A 253 11.85 8.27 8.61
N LEU A 254 10.54 8.04 8.36
CA LEU A 254 9.57 9.06 7.96
C LEU A 254 8.11 8.62 7.64
N ASP A 255 7.57 7.46 8.07
CA ASP A 255 6.19 7.14 7.66
C ASP A 255 5.09 7.89 8.45
N THR A 256 5.21 8.06 9.77
CA THR A 256 4.15 8.69 10.60
C THR A 256 4.61 9.54 11.78
N ALA A 257 5.87 9.99 11.82
CA ALA A 257 6.39 10.79 12.95
C ALA A 257 5.57 12.06 13.25
N PHE A 258 4.73 12.51 12.31
CA PHE A 258 3.85 13.68 12.45
C PHE A 258 2.43 13.38 12.93
N LEU A 259 2.00 12.11 13.01
CA LEU A 259 0.67 11.72 13.47
C LEU A 259 0.64 11.24 14.94
N ASP A 260 1.80 11.03 15.57
CA ASP A 260 1.93 10.43 16.91
C ASP A 260 1.83 11.45 18.08
N GLN A 261 1.13 12.57 17.87
CA GLN A 261 0.77 13.51 18.95
C GLN A 261 -0.73 13.80 18.94
N SER A 262 -1.53 12.84 19.39
CA SER A 262 -2.90 13.08 19.87
C SER A 262 -3.30 12.06 20.93
#